data_AF-A0AA36IL47-F1
#
_entry.id   AF-A0AA36IL47-F1
#
_cell.length_a   1.000
_cell.length_b   1.000
_cell.length_c   1.000
_cell.angle_alpha   90.00
_cell.angle_beta   90.00
_cell.angle_gamma   90.00
#
_symmetry.space_group_name_H-M   'P 1'
#
loop_
_entity.id
_entity.type
_entity.pdbx_description
1 polymer ?
#
loop_
_entity_poly.entity_id
_entity_poly.type
_entity_poly.pdbx_seq_one_letter_code
_entity_poly.pdbx_strand_id
1 'polypeptide(L)'
;MSAISLPTSYCREAMSVSASSASPSPEWLPLPRLAKEEMHVAGLCVPCLFHRSKADGCRKGDACSHCHFCSRSEVSHRRKALHLQMKRKEAAQMHQEKQFFWL
;
A
#
# COMPACT_ATOMS: atom_id res chain seq x y z
N MET A 1 32.42 -12.14 -50.84
CA MET A 1 31.70 -13.39 -50.55
C MET A 1 32.65 -14.27 -49.74
N SER A 2 32.53 -14.23 -48.42
CA SER A 2 33.42 -15.00 -47.52
C SER A 2 32.56 -15.90 -46.66
N ALA A 3 32.85 -17.20 -46.76
CA ALA A 3 32.08 -18.29 -46.20
C ALA A 3 32.23 -18.40 -44.68
N ILE A 4 31.12 -18.80 -44.08
CA ILE A 4 30.88 -19.09 -42.67
C ILE A 4 31.60 -20.40 -42.29
N SER A 5 32.19 -20.43 -41.09
CA SER A 5 32.31 -21.66 -40.29
C SER A 5 32.66 -21.31 -38.85
N LEU A 6 31.64 -21.19 -38.00
CA LEU A 6 31.81 -21.12 -36.54
C LEU A 6 31.91 -22.56 -35.99
N PRO A 7 32.92 -22.88 -35.17
CA PRO A 7 33.12 -24.22 -34.67
C PRO A 7 32.08 -24.62 -33.62
N THR A 8 31.63 -25.85 -33.78
CA THR A 8 30.78 -26.69 -32.94
C THR A 8 31.33 -26.89 -31.53
N SER A 9 31.30 -25.87 -30.68
CA SER A 9 31.53 -26.01 -29.23
C SER A 9 30.23 -25.93 -28.42
N TYR A 10 29.07 -26.03 -29.07
CA TYR A 10 27.80 -26.26 -28.39
C TYR A 10 27.71 -27.72 -27.94
N CYS A 11 28.56 -28.09 -26.98
CA CYS A 11 28.37 -29.24 -26.12
C CYS A 11 27.36 -28.84 -25.05
N ARG A 12 26.14 -29.32 -25.31
CA ARG A 12 24.95 -29.40 -24.48
C ARG A 12 25.28 -29.90 -23.07
N GLU A 13 25.37 -28.99 -22.10
CA GLU A 13 25.30 -29.35 -20.68
C GLU A 13 23.84 -29.25 -20.22
N ALA A 14 23.27 -30.40 -19.88
CA ALA A 14 21.90 -30.56 -19.42
C ALA A 14 21.76 -30.05 -17.97
N MET A 15 21.24 -28.83 -17.81
CA MET A 15 20.78 -28.35 -16.50
C MET A 15 19.42 -28.97 -16.17
N SER A 16 19.44 -30.15 -15.54
CA SER A 16 18.30 -30.70 -14.83
C SER A 16 18.29 -30.21 -13.38
N VAL A 17 17.90 -28.94 -13.18
CA VAL A 17 17.45 -28.48 -11.86
C VAL A 17 15.94 -28.28 -11.92
N SER A 18 15.28 -29.15 -11.17
CA SER A 18 13.85 -29.31 -11.05
C SER A 18 13.17 -27.96 -10.79
N ALA A 19 12.31 -27.57 -11.73
CA ALA A 19 11.34 -26.50 -11.56
C ALA A 19 10.37 -26.89 -10.45
N SER A 20 10.69 -26.48 -9.22
CA SER A 20 9.72 -26.42 -8.14
C SER A 20 8.58 -25.51 -8.59
N SER A 21 7.41 -26.11 -8.73
CA SER A 21 6.14 -25.52 -9.14
C SER A 21 5.65 -24.46 -8.15
N ALA A 22 6.24 -23.27 -8.22
CA ALA A 22 5.62 -22.04 -7.76
C ALA A 22 5.30 -21.23 -9.01
N SER A 23 4.23 -21.63 -9.73
CA SER A 23 3.71 -20.81 -10.81
C SER A 23 3.32 -19.43 -10.29
N PRO A 24 3.60 -18.37 -11.06
CA PRO A 24 3.61 -16.98 -10.61
C PRO A 24 2.17 -16.52 -10.38
N SER A 25 1.92 -15.91 -9.23
CA SER A 25 0.69 -15.15 -9.00
C SER A 25 0.58 -14.09 -10.11
N PRO A 26 -0.50 -14.06 -10.92
CA PRO A 26 -0.62 -13.13 -12.02
C PRO A 26 -0.49 -11.67 -11.54
N GLU A 27 0.30 -10.90 -12.27
CA GLU A 27 0.66 -9.49 -12.02
C GLU A 27 -0.52 -8.49 -12.18
N TRP A 28 -1.75 -8.96 -12.08
CA TRP A 28 -2.96 -8.13 -12.08
C TRP A 28 -3.84 -8.33 -10.85
N LEU A 29 -3.34 -8.94 -9.78
CA LEU A 29 -4.09 -8.88 -8.52
C LEU A 29 -4.08 -7.42 -8.03
N PRO A 30 -5.22 -6.69 -8.01
CA PRO A 30 -5.31 -5.62 -7.05
C PRO A 30 -5.05 -6.30 -5.70
N LEU A 31 -4.28 -5.67 -4.81
CA LEU A 31 -4.15 -6.17 -3.45
C LEU A 31 -5.18 -5.47 -2.52
N PRO A 32 -6.47 -5.89 -2.52
CA PRO A 32 -7.41 -5.55 -1.45
C PRO A 32 -7.67 -6.76 -0.52
N ARG A 33 -6.84 -7.81 -0.58
CA ARG A 33 -6.98 -8.99 0.31
C ARG A 33 -6.05 -8.99 1.52
N LEU A 34 -5.40 -7.86 1.82
CA LEU A 34 -4.77 -7.77 3.13
C LEU A 34 -5.88 -7.74 4.18
N ALA A 35 -5.82 -8.67 5.13
CA ALA A 35 -6.75 -8.69 6.24
C ALA A 35 -6.66 -7.37 7.02
N LYS A 36 -7.73 -6.97 7.72
CA LYS A 36 -7.77 -5.70 8.48
C LYS A 36 -6.59 -5.58 9.47
N GLU A 37 -6.14 -6.71 10.00
CA GLU A 37 -4.99 -6.83 10.88
C GLU A 37 -3.67 -6.56 10.13
N GLU A 38 -3.48 -7.12 8.94
CA GLU A 38 -2.30 -6.86 8.12
C GLU A 38 -2.20 -5.40 7.69
N MET A 39 -3.33 -4.79 7.29
CA MET A 39 -3.39 -3.36 7.04
C MET A 39 -3.11 -2.52 8.29
N HIS A 40 -3.45 -3.05 9.47
CA HIS A 40 -3.14 -2.40 10.74
C HIS A 40 -1.65 -2.41 11.03
N VAL A 41 -1.02 -3.58 10.91
CA VAL A 41 0.43 -3.76 11.07
C VAL A 41 1.20 -2.91 10.04
N ALA A 42 0.73 -2.85 8.80
CA ALA A 42 1.30 -2.01 7.75
C ALA A 42 1.07 -0.50 7.95
N GLY A 43 0.25 -0.10 8.93
CA GLY A 43 -0.09 1.31 9.18
C GLY A 43 -1.06 1.93 8.17
N LEU A 44 -1.48 1.18 7.13
CA LEU A 44 -2.38 1.63 6.06
C LEU A 44 -3.87 1.54 6.42
N CYS A 45 -4.20 1.00 7.59
CA CYS A 45 -5.57 0.83 8.02
C CYS A 45 -6.33 2.15 8.25
N VAL A 46 -7.64 2.09 8.00
CA VAL A 46 -8.60 3.15 8.33
C VAL A 46 -9.29 2.80 9.65
N PRO A 47 -9.10 3.56 10.73
CA PRO A 47 -9.69 3.23 12.03
C PRO A 47 -11.21 3.43 12.04
N CYS A 48 -11.92 2.52 12.70
CA CYS A 48 -13.37 2.60 12.89
C CYS A 48 -13.74 3.69 13.90
N LEU A 49 -14.46 4.73 13.45
CA LEU A 49 -14.95 5.80 14.31
C LEU A 49 -15.90 5.27 15.39
N PHE A 50 -16.83 4.39 15.04
CA PHE A 50 -17.82 3.86 15.99
C PHE A 50 -17.19 3.00 17.08
N HIS A 51 -16.27 2.10 16.70
CA HIS A 51 -15.55 1.26 17.66
C HIS A 51 -14.72 2.08 18.66
N ARG A 52 -14.21 3.25 18.26
CA ARG A 52 -13.34 4.07 19.11
C ARG A 52 -14.00 5.23 19.83
N SER A 53 -15.15 5.70 19.35
CA SER A 53 -15.81 6.88 19.91
C SER A 53 -17.10 6.56 20.68
N LYS A 54 -17.77 5.44 20.40
CA LYS A 54 -18.99 5.05 21.13
C LYS A 54 -18.68 4.05 22.23
N ALA A 55 -19.33 4.20 23.39
CA ALA A 55 -19.29 3.23 24.47
C ALA A 55 -19.87 1.87 24.03
N ASP A 56 -20.92 1.90 23.23
CA ASP A 56 -21.57 0.70 22.66
C ASP A 56 -20.73 0.01 21.56
N GLY A 57 -19.61 0.61 21.14
CA GLY A 57 -18.73 0.08 20.11
C GLY A 57 -19.33 0.09 18.69
N CYS A 58 -18.81 -0.81 17.85
CA CYS A 58 -19.21 -0.92 16.44
C CYS A 58 -20.36 -1.90 16.25
N ARG A 59 -21.51 -1.43 15.79
CA ARG A 59 -22.71 -2.25 15.52
C ARG A 59 -22.54 -3.27 14.40
N LYS A 60 -21.54 -3.08 13.52
CA LYS A 60 -21.28 -3.98 12.38
C LYS A 60 -20.44 -5.21 12.77
N GLY A 61 -19.85 -5.24 13.97
CA GLY A 61 -18.98 -6.34 14.40
C GLY A 61 -17.91 -6.66 13.36
N ASP A 62 -17.79 -7.94 13.02
CA ASP A 62 -16.79 -8.45 12.06
C ASP A 62 -17.06 -8.04 10.62
N ALA A 63 -18.30 -7.68 10.29
CA ALA A 63 -18.66 -7.14 8.97
C ALA A 63 -18.22 -5.67 8.78
N CYS A 64 -17.66 -5.02 9.81
CA CYS A 64 -17.16 -3.65 9.69
C CYS A 64 -15.91 -3.59 8.78
N SER A 65 -15.94 -2.84 7.68
CA SER A 65 -14.78 -2.67 6.79
C SER A 65 -13.62 -1.86 7.40
N HIS A 66 -13.82 -1.24 8.56
CA HIS A 66 -12.82 -0.43 9.22
C HIS A 66 -12.03 -1.21 10.26
N CYS A 67 -10.84 -0.71 10.60
CA CYS A 67 -9.95 -1.32 11.57
C CYS A 67 -10.46 -1.13 13.00
N HIS A 68 -10.52 -2.23 13.75
CA HIS A 68 -10.83 -2.26 15.18
C HIS A 68 -9.57 -2.35 16.07
N PHE A 69 -8.40 -2.63 15.49
CA PHE A 69 -7.15 -2.83 16.22
C PHE A 69 -6.48 -1.51 16.68
N CYS A 70 -6.63 -0.40 15.94
CA CYS A 70 -5.92 0.88 16.18
C CYS A 70 -6.23 1.57 17.51
N SER A 71 -5.36 1.65 18.50
CA SER A 71 -5.69 2.22 19.83
C SER A 71 -6.27 3.65 19.81
N ARG A 72 -6.94 4.09 20.90
CA ARG A 72 -7.58 5.44 20.95
C ARG A 72 -6.55 6.57 20.78
N SER A 73 -5.35 6.38 21.33
CA SER A 73 -4.21 7.30 21.15
C SER A 73 -3.74 7.34 19.70
N GLU A 74 -3.60 6.20 19.03
CA GLU A 74 -3.24 6.14 17.61
C GLU A 74 -4.25 6.84 16.71
N VAL A 75 -5.55 6.63 16.93
CA VAL A 75 -6.60 7.28 16.13
C VAL A 75 -6.55 8.80 16.33
N SER A 76 -6.37 9.26 17.57
CA SER A 76 -6.22 10.69 17.87
C SER A 76 -4.98 11.28 17.20
N HIS A 77 -3.84 10.60 17.30
CA HIS A 77 -2.59 11.04 16.70
C HIS A 77 -2.68 11.14 15.17
N ARG A 78 -3.24 10.11 14.51
CA ARG A 78 -3.45 10.10 13.06
C ARG A 78 -4.37 11.22 12.61
N ARG A 79 -5.46 11.49 13.33
CA ARG A 79 -6.37 12.61 13.02
C ARG A 79 -5.67 13.96 13.13
N LYS A 80 -4.90 14.18 14.20
CA LYS A 80 -4.13 15.42 14.38
C LYS A 80 -3.10 15.61 13.27
N ALA A 81 -2.38 14.55 12.90
CA ALA A 81 -1.40 14.57 11.82
C ALA A 81 -2.05 14.92 10.48
N LEU A 82 -3.18 14.29 10.15
CA LEU A 82 -3.93 14.60 8.93
C LEU A 82 -4.40 16.05 8.90
N HIS A 83 -4.98 16.54 10.01
CA HIS A 83 -5.43 17.93 10.12
C HIS A 83 -4.31 18.94 9.92
N LEU A 84 -3.15 18.69 10.53
CA LEU A 84 -1.96 19.53 10.36
C LEU A 84 -1.46 19.52 8.91
N GLN A 85 -1.47 18.35 8.26
CA GLN A 85 -1.09 18.22 6.86
C GLN A 85 -2.01 19.02 5.93
N MET A 86 -3.33 18.97 6.16
CA MET A 86 -4.31 19.73 5.37
C MET A 86 -4.05 21.25 5.50
N LYS A 87 -3.88 21.75 6.73
CA LYS A 87 -3.54 23.16 6.97
C LYS A 87 -2.25 23.61 6.27
N ARG A 88 -1.22 22.75 6.26
CA ARG A 88 0.04 23.03 5.55
C ARG A 88 -0.18 23.13 4.04
N LYS A 89 -0.99 22.24 3.47
CA LYS A 89 -1.33 22.27 2.03
C LYS A 89 -2.11 23.53 1.67
N GLU A 90 -3.12 23.90 2.47
CA GLU A 90 -3.90 25.14 2.29
C GLU A 90 -3.00 26.38 2.34
N ALA A 91 -2.11 26.47 3.34
CA ALA A 91 -1.18 27.59 3.46
C ALA A 91 -0.20 27.68 2.27
N ALA A 92 0.28 26.54 1.77
CA ALA A 92 1.15 26.49 0.60
C ALA A 92 0.40 26.92 -0.69
N GLN A 93 -0.85 26.50 -0.86
CA GLN A 93 -1.70 26.93 -1.98
C GLN A 93 -1.95 28.43 -1.93
N MET A 94 -2.31 28.98 -0.77
CA MET A 94 -2.49 30.42 -0.59
C MET A 94 -1.21 31.20 -0.87
N HIS A 95 -0.05 30.68 -0.46
CA HIS A 95 1.24 31.32 -0.75
C HIS A 95 1.53 31.33 -2.26
N GLN A 96 1.29 30.20 -2.94
CA GLN A 96 1.45 30.08 -4.39
C GLN A 96 0.51 31.02 -5.15
N GLU A 97 -0.76 31.09 -4.74
CA GLU A 97 -1.75 31.98 -5.35
C GLU A 97 -1.37 33.45 -5.17
N LYS A 98 -0.95 33.86 -3.96
CA LYS A 98 -0.45 35.22 -3.71
C LYS A 98 0.80 35.52 -4.54
N GLN A 99 1.75 34.59 -4.63
CA GLN A 99 2.96 34.75 -5.44
C GLN A 99 2.62 34.92 -6.93
N PHE A 100 1.60 34.21 -7.42
CA PHE A 100 1.11 34.32 -8.78
C PHE A 100 0.32 35.62 -9.04
N PHE A 101 -0.44 36.10 -8.05
CA PHE A 101 -1.25 37.31 -8.16
C PHE A 101 -0.45 38.62 -8.13
N TRP A 102 0.76 38.62 -7.57
CA TRP A 102 1.67 39.77 -7.54
C TRP A 102 2.64 39.85 -8.74
N LEU A 103 2.51 38.96 -9.73
CA LEU A 103 3.20 38.97 -11.03
C LEU A 103 2.30 39.59 -12.11
#